data_AF-A0A5K1H6B7-F1
#
_entry.id   AF-A0A5K1H6B7-F1
#
_cell.length_a   1.000
_cell.length_b   1.000
_cell.length_c   1.000
_cell.angle_alpha   90.00
_cell.angle_beta   90.00
_cell.angle_gamma   90.00
#
_symmetry.space_group_name_H-M   'P 1'
#
loop_
_entity.id
_entity.type
_entity.pdbx_description
1 polymer ?
#
loop_
_entity_poly.entity_id
_entity_poly.type
_entity_poly.pdbx_seq_one_letter_code
_entity_poly.pdbx_strand_id
1 'polypeptide(L)' 'MGRVTALIKEWKDVMSEVSDHQALVNSVKENKYAGRFKAEIEKYEGKLSVLEGALVRLNQIQRKWIYL' A
#
# COMPACT_ATOMS: atom_id res chain seq x y z
N MET A 1 -3.36 20.63 -28.33
CA MET A 1 -3.66 20.52 -26.89
C MET A 1 -2.81 19.39 -26.32
N GLY A 2 -1.78 19.70 -25.54
CA GLY A 2 -0.96 18.67 -24.89
C GLY A 2 -1.73 18.07 -23.72
N ARG A 3 -1.92 16.75 -23.71
CA ARG A 3 -2.53 16.06 -22.55
C ARG A 3 -1.52 16.06 -21.41
N VAL A 4 -1.91 16.64 -20.28
CA VAL A 4 -1.11 16.62 -19.04
C VAL A 4 -1.68 15.51 -18.17
N THR A 5 -0.89 14.47 -17.92
CA THR A 5 -1.28 13.36 -17.04
C THR A 5 -0.40 13.39 -15.79
N ALA A 6 -1.02 13.38 -14.61
CA ALA A 6 -0.29 13.26 -13.36
C ALA A 6 0.29 11.85 -13.24
N LEU A 7 1.60 11.77 -12.98
CA LEU A 7 2.32 10.51 -12.80
C LEU A 7 2.77 10.39 -11.35
N ILE A 8 2.70 9.16 -10.83
CA ILE A 8 3.29 8.85 -9.53
C ILE A 8 4.81 8.84 -9.70
N LYS A 9 5.49 9.57 -8.85
CA LYS A 9 6.95 9.60 -8.72
C LYS A 9 7.33 8.97 -7.38
N GLU A 10 8.60 8.61 -7.23
CA GLU A 10 9.12 8.06 -5.95
C GLU A 10 8.34 6.84 -5.47
N TRP A 11 8.07 5.92 -6.40
CA TRP A 11 7.39 4.65 -6.10
C TRP A 11 7.99 3.87 -4.93
N LYS A 12 9.31 3.97 -4.74
CA LYS A 12 10.00 3.32 -3.63
C LYS A 12 9.50 3.83 -2.28
N ASP A 13 9.29 5.13 -2.14
CA ASP A 13 8.92 5.77 -0.87
C ASP A 13 7.48 5.41 -0.52
N VAL A 14 6.58 5.50 -1.50
CA VAL A 14 5.17 5.09 -1.34
C VAL A 14 5.06 3.60 -0.98
N MET A 15 5.83 2.73 -1.64
CA MET A 15 5.83 1.29 -1.35
C MET A 15 6.47 0.97 0.02
N SER A 16 7.52 1.71 0.40
CA SER A 16 8.15 1.59 1.72
C SER A 16 7.16 1.96 2.82
N GLU A 17 6.43 3.07 2.66
CA GLU A 17 5.45 3.52 3.64
C GLU A 17 4.36 2.45 3.85
N VAL A 18 3.83 1.83 2.79
CA VAL A 18 2.84 0.75 2.93
C VAL A 18 3.44 -0.46 3.66
N SER A 19 4.69 -0.81 3.38
CA SER A 19 5.40 -1.91 4.05
C SER A 19 5.60 -1.64 5.53
N ASP A 20 5.96 -0.40 5.90
CA ASP A 20 6.13 0.02 7.29
C ASP A 20 4.80 -0.03 8.06
N HIS A 21 3.69 0.37 7.42
CA HIS A 21 2.36 0.26 8.02
C HIS A 21 1.92 -1.19 8.20
N GLN A 22 2.24 -2.09 7.27
CA GLN A 22 1.99 -3.53 7.44
C GLN A 22 2.81 -4.10 8.61
N ALA A 23 4.08 -3.73 8.72
CA ALA A 23 4.93 -4.13 9.84
C ALA A 23 4.39 -3.62 11.19
N LEU A 24 3.88 -2.38 11.23
CA LEU A 24 3.24 -1.82 12.41
C LEU A 24 1.99 -2.61 12.80
N VAL A 25 1.09 -2.92 11.86
CA VAL A 25 -0.10 -3.73 12.13
C VAL A 25 0.26 -5.11 12.68
N ASN A 26 1.32 -5.73 12.14
CA ASN A 26 1.83 -7.01 12.64
C ASN A 26 2.37 -6.90 14.08
N SER A 27 3.13 -5.84 14.40
CA SER A 27 3.59 -5.61 15.78
C SER A 27 2.43 -5.40 16.76
N VAL A 28 1.36 -4.72 16.33
CA VAL A 28 0.15 -4.49 17.13
C VAL A 28 -0.59 -5.81 17.38
N LYS A 29 -0.60 -6.74 16.42
CA LYS A 29 -1.17 -8.08 16.59
C LYS A 29 -0.48 -8.92 17.66
N GLU A 30 0.82 -8.76 17.82
CA GLU A 30 1.61 -9.49 18.83
C GLU A 30 1.39 -8.96 20.26
N ASN A 31 0.76 -7.79 20.40
CA ASN A 31 0.47 -7.21 21.70
C ASN A 31 -0.65 -7.97 22.44
N LYS A 32 -0.50 -8.11 23.77
CA LYS A 32 -1.47 -8.74 24.68
C LYS A 32 -2.88 -8.14 24.61
N TYR A 33 -3.02 -6.90 24.15
CA TYR A 33 -4.30 -6.21 23.99
C TYR A 33 -4.93 -6.33 22.59
N ALA A 34 -4.26 -6.99 21.64
CA ALA A 34 -4.73 -7.13 20.25
C ALA A 34 -6.14 -7.75 20.16
N GLY A 35 -6.49 -8.64 21.10
CA GLY A 35 -7.81 -9.26 21.15
C GLY A 35 -8.97 -8.28 21.26
N ARG A 36 -8.80 -7.11 21.91
CA ARG A 36 -9.83 -6.06 21.98
C ARG A 36 -9.98 -5.26 20.69
N PHE A 37 -8.94 -5.21 19.87
CA PHE A 37 -8.90 -4.43 18.63
C PHE A 37 -8.89 -5.31 17.38
N LYS A 38 -9.21 -6.60 17.52
CA LYS A 38 -9.07 -7.60 16.46
C LYS A 38 -9.80 -7.19 15.16
N ALA A 39 -11.03 -6.72 15.26
CA ALA A 39 -11.80 -6.26 14.10
C ALA A 39 -11.18 -5.04 13.39
N GLU A 40 -10.61 -4.12 14.17
CA GLU A 40 -9.90 -2.93 13.66
C GLU A 40 -8.63 -3.37 12.91
N ILE A 41 -7.85 -4.27 13.52
CA ILE A 41 -6.62 -4.83 12.97
C ILE A 41 -6.89 -5.57 11.65
N GLU A 42 -7.86 -6.47 11.62
CA GLU A 42 -8.23 -7.23 10.40
C GLU A 42 -8.69 -6.29 9.27
N LYS A 43 -9.40 -5.22 9.61
CA LYS A 43 -9.81 -4.19 8.65
C LYS A 43 -8.62 -3.44 8.05
N TYR A 44 -7.64 -3.05 8.86
CA TYR A 44 -6.43 -2.37 8.37
C TYR A 44 -5.54 -3.30 7.54
N GLU A 45 -5.38 -4.54 7.97
CA GLU A 45 -4.63 -5.56 7.24
C GLU A 45 -5.23 -5.81 5.85
N GLY A 46 -6.55 -6.02 5.77
CA GLY A 46 -7.23 -6.20 4.48
C GLY A 46 -7.07 -4.99 3.57
N LYS A 47 -7.22 -3.77 4.11
CA LYS A 47 -7.02 -2.54 3.34
C LYS A 47 -5.59 -2.37 2.82
N LEU A 48 -4.59 -2.62 3.67
CA LEU A 48 -3.18 -2.50 3.30
C LEU A 48 -2.77 -3.54 2.26
N SER A 49 -3.29 -4.78 2.38
CA SER A 49 -3.05 -5.83 1.38
C SER A 49 -3.65 -5.48 0.01
N VAL A 50 -4.87 -4.94 -0.02
CA VAL A 50 -5.49 -4.46 -1.25
C VAL A 50 -4.71 -3.28 -1.84
N LEU A 51 -4.29 -2.33 -1.00
CA LEU A 51 -3.52 -1.16 -1.42
C LEU A 51 -2.17 -1.55 -2.02
N GLU A 52 -1.42 -2.43 -1.37
CA GLU A 52 -0.14 -2.94 -1.88
C GLU A 52 -0.33 -3.59 -3.26
N GLY A 53 -1.29 -4.51 -3.39
CA GLY A 53 -1.57 -5.17 -4.66
C GLY A 53 -1.99 -4.18 -5.76
N ALA A 54 -2.74 -3.13 -5.41
CA ALA A 54 -3.12 -2.08 -6.34
C ALA A 54 -1.91 -1.23 -6.78
N LEU A 55 -1.05 -0.83 -5.85
CA LEU A 55 0.16 -0.04 -6.12
C LEU A 55 1.15 -0.81 -7.00
N VAL A 56 1.38 -2.10 -6.73
CA VAL A 56 2.24 -2.95 -7.57
C VAL A 56 1.72 -3.02 -9.00
N ARG A 57 0.41 -3.25 -9.18
CA ARG A 57 -0.22 -3.28 -10.50
C ARG A 57 -0.12 -1.92 -11.20
N LEU A 58 -0.40 -0.83 -10.49
CA LEU A 58 -0.37 0.51 -11.04
C LEU A 58 1.04 0.91 -11.48
N ASN A 59 2.08 0.58 -10.71
CA ASN A 59 3.47 0.81 -11.09
C ASN A 59 3.83 0.05 -12.38
N GLN A 60 3.44 -1.22 -12.49
CA GLN A 60 3.65 -1.99 -13.71
C GLN A 60 2.95 -1.38 -14.93
N ILE A 61 1.69 -0.93 -14.76
CA ILE A 61 0.92 -0.27 -15.81
C ILE A 61 1.59 1.04 -16.22
N GLN A 62 1.95 1.89 -15.26
CA GLN A 62 2.61 3.18 -15.53
C GLN A 62 3.93 2.97 -16.28
N ARG A 63 4.75 2.00 -15.87
CA ARG A 63 5.99 1.65 -16.58
C ARG A 63 5.72 1.23 -18.02
N LYS A 64 4.77 0.32 -18.25
CA LYS A 64 4.41 -0.11 -19.60
C LYS A 64 3.88 1.05 -20.46
N TRP A 65 3.00 1.87 -19.90
CA TRP A 65 2.39 2.99 -20.60
C TRP A 65 3.39 4.06 -21.06
N ILE A 66 4.47 4.28 -20.30
CA ILE A 66 5.53 5.23 -20.70
C ILE A 66 6.32 4.72 -21.93
N TYR A 67 6.39 3.40 -22.13
CA TYR A 67 7.12 2.80 -23.26
C TYR A 67 6.23 2.43 -24.46
N LEU A 68 4.91 2.61 -24.34
CA LEU A 68 3.92 2.39 -25.41
C LEU A 68 3.65 3.69 -26.17
#